data_AF-A0A2Z5WZS8-F1
#
_entry.id   AF-A0A2Z5WZS8-F1
#
_cell.length_a   1.000
_cell.length_b   1.000
_cell.length_c   1.000
_cell.angle_alpha   90.00
_cell.angle_beta   90.00
_cell.angle_gamma   90.00
#
_symmetry.space_group_name_H-M   'P 1'
#
loop_
_entity.id
_entity.type
_entity.pdbx_description
1 polymer ?
#
loop_
_entity_poly.entity_id
_entity_poly.type
_entity_poly.pdbx_seq_one_letter_code
_entity_poly.pdbx_strand_id
1 'polypeptide(L)'
;MERSDMQPNSHLLTLELSSELYTALLEKVRITGKTETELLIQGLQHVLDGIPEQDDEQDRFAVLELALERKLKQYVESLINDRVSSSESLDYAPKNDLDSASASQRVMPIPTIRPLQIGDRVLVLEADSPYYMAKLLVVRTSLIRATVETDAGEKTFLKRDLRFVEAAPE
;
A
#
# COMPACT_ATOMS: atom_id res chain seq x y z
N MET A 1 10.48 -23.00 55.11
CA MET A 1 10.22 -22.34 53.83
C MET A 1 8.77 -22.63 53.48
N GLU A 2 7.89 -21.73 53.89
CA GLU A 2 6.44 -21.85 53.69
C GLU A 2 6.11 -21.58 52.22
N ARG A 3 5.24 -22.41 51.65
CA ARG A 3 4.71 -22.23 50.29
C ARG A 3 3.66 -21.14 50.36
N SER A 4 3.90 -20.04 49.68
CA SER A 4 2.87 -19.01 49.46
C SER A 4 1.81 -19.57 48.52
N ASP A 5 0.64 -19.90 49.07
CA ASP A 5 -0.57 -20.14 48.30
C ASP A 5 -0.91 -18.87 47.51
N MET A 6 -0.70 -18.89 46.19
CA MET A 6 -1.21 -17.86 45.29
C MET A 6 -2.73 -18.00 45.22
N GLN A 7 -3.45 -17.18 45.99
CA GLN A 7 -4.88 -16.99 45.78
C GLN A 7 -5.10 -16.38 44.38
N PRO A 8 -5.97 -16.95 43.53
CA PRO A 8 -6.40 -16.24 42.34
C PRO A 8 -7.27 -15.07 42.81
N ASN A 9 -6.76 -13.84 42.70
CA ASN A 9 -7.53 -12.63 42.96
C ASN A 9 -8.61 -12.49 41.87
N SER A 10 -9.74 -13.20 42.03
CA SER A 10 -10.90 -13.05 41.19
C SER A 10 -11.66 -11.79 41.62
N HIS A 11 -11.82 -10.86 40.70
CA HIS A 11 -12.60 -9.64 40.90
C HIS A 11 -13.96 -9.79 40.20
N LEU A 12 -15.05 -9.51 40.92
CA LEU A 12 -16.41 -9.54 40.36
C LEU A 12 -16.74 -8.18 39.75
N LEU A 13 -17.01 -8.17 38.45
CA LEU A 13 -17.41 -7.00 37.69
C LEU A 13 -18.87 -7.15 37.28
N THR A 14 -19.71 -6.17 37.59
CA THR A 14 -21.09 -6.08 37.12
C THR A 14 -21.16 -5.02 36.03
N LEU A 15 -21.63 -5.40 34.86
CA LEU A 15 -21.76 -4.52 33.69
C LEU A 15 -23.21 -4.46 33.25
N GLU A 16 -23.72 -3.25 33.05
CA GLU A 16 -25.01 -3.04 32.39
C GLU A 16 -24.77 -2.93 30.88
N LEU A 17 -25.32 -3.88 30.13
CA LEU A 17 -25.23 -3.93 28.68
C LEU A 17 -26.48 -3.31 28.06
N SER A 18 -26.32 -2.57 26.95
CA SER A 18 -27.46 -2.16 26.15
C SER A 18 -28.15 -3.39 25.56
N SER A 19 -29.47 -3.31 25.34
CA SER A 19 -30.27 -4.40 24.79
C SER A 19 -29.73 -4.89 23.44
N GLU A 20 -29.27 -3.98 22.60
CA GLU A 20 -28.68 -4.28 21.29
C GLU A 20 -27.39 -5.11 21.43
N LEU A 21 -26.48 -4.70 22.32
CA LEU A 21 -25.22 -5.42 22.55
C LEU A 21 -25.46 -6.80 23.16
N TYR A 22 -26.43 -6.91 24.07
CA TYR A 22 -26.81 -8.19 24.65
C TYR A 22 -27.39 -9.15 23.59
N THR A 23 -28.23 -8.66 22.67
CA THR A 23 -28.74 -9.49 21.57
C THR A 23 -27.63 -9.96 20.61
N ALA A 24 -26.67 -9.09 20.31
CA ALA A 24 -25.52 -9.44 19.48
C ALA A 24 -24.61 -10.48 20.17
N LEU A 25 -24.43 -10.36 21.50
CA LEU A 25 -23.69 -11.34 22.30
C LEU A 25 -24.37 -12.71 22.25
N LEU A 26 -25.68 -12.76 22.45
CA LEU A 26 -26.46 -14.01 22.38
C LEU A 26 -26.39 -14.67 21.00
N GLU A 27 -26.40 -13.88 19.94
CA GLU A 27 -26.21 -14.42 18.59
C GLU A 27 -24.82 -15.04 18.42
N LYS A 28 -23.78 -14.38 18.94
CA LYS A 28 -22.40 -14.90 18.92
C LYS A 28 -22.23 -16.15 19.78
N VAL A 29 -22.91 -16.24 20.93
CA VAL A 29 -22.99 -17.46 21.75
C VAL A 29 -23.56 -18.61 20.92
N ARG A 30 -24.67 -18.37 20.21
CA ARG A 30 -25.32 -19.40 19.38
C ARG A 30 -24.42 -19.90 18.25
N ILE A 31 -23.66 -19.00 17.62
CA ILE A 31 -22.78 -19.35 16.49
C ILE A 31 -21.52 -20.09 16.97
N THR A 32 -20.94 -19.66 18.09
CA THR A 32 -19.64 -20.17 18.56
C THR A 32 -19.76 -21.35 19.53
N GLY A 33 -20.93 -21.55 20.13
CA GLY A 33 -21.17 -22.57 21.16
C GLY A 33 -20.49 -22.29 22.51
N LYS A 34 -19.90 -21.10 22.68
CA LYS A 34 -19.23 -20.66 23.92
C LYS A 34 -20.23 -20.02 24.88
N THR A 35 -19.90 -20.00 26.17
CA THR A 35 -20.75 -19.33 27.17
C THR A 35 -20.64 -17.80 27.06
N GLU A 36 -21.67 -17.07 27.51
CA GLU A 36 -21.68 -15.60 27.53
C GLU A 36 -20.44 -15.03 28.23
N THR A 37 -20.08 -15.64 29.37
CA THR A 37 -18.93 -15.25 30.19
C THR A 37 -17.62 -15.49 29.45
N GLU A 38 -17.46 -16.60 28.73
CA GLU A 38 -16.26 -16.87 27.92
C GLU A 38 -16.08 -15.87 26.80
N LEU A 39 -17.17 -15.48 26.12
CA LEU A 39 -17.11 -14.47 25.06
C LEU A 39 -16.83 -13.09 25.61
N LEU A 40 -17.39 -12.74 26.77
CA LEU A 40 -17.07 -11.48 27.45
C LEU A 40 -15.63 -11.45 27.95
N ILE A 41 -15.12 -12.54 28.53
CA ILE A 41 -13.71 -12.64 28.94
C ILE A 41 -12.80 -12.55 27.73
N GLN A 42 -13.10 -13.24 26.62
CA GLN A 42 -12.31 -13.17 25.39
C GLN A 42 -12.38 -11.79 24.74
N GLY A 43 -13.53 -11.13 24.76
CA GLY A 43 -13.67 -9.76 24.27
C GLY A 43 -12.90 -8.77 25.14
N LEU A 44 -12.97 -8.93 26.47
CA LEU A 44 -12.23 -8.09 27.40
C LEU A 44 -10.72 -8.34 27.29
N GLN A 45 -10.30 -9.61 27.14
CA GLN A 45 -8.93 -9.98 26.81
C GLN A 45 -8.53 -9.34 25.49
N HIS A 46 -9.31 -9.43 24.43
CA HIS A 46 -8.99 -8.79 23.15
C HIS A 46 -8.86 -7.25 23.24
N VAL A 47 -9.66 -6.60 24.09
CA VAL A 47 -9.59 -5.15 24.30
C VAL A 47 -8.40 -4.76 25.18
N LEU A 48 -8.08 -5.56 26.21
CA LEU A 48 -6.99 -5.30 27.15
C LEU A 48 -5.63 -5.74 26.60
N ASP A 49 -5.59 -6.86 25.87
CA ASP A 49 -4.51 -7.31 24.99
C ASP A 49 -4.45 -6.47 23.71
N GLY A 50 -5.38 -5.52 23.51
CA GLY A 50 -5.37 -4.53 22.43
C GLY A 50 -4.46 -3.32 22.69
N ILE A 51 -3.62 -3.38 23.73
CA ILE A 51 -2.51 -2.44 23.94
C ILE A 51 -1.16 -3.18 23.89
N PRO A 52 -0.99 -4.10 22.92
CA PRO A 52 0.15 -3.99 22.00
C PRO A 52 -0.24 -4.17 20.52
N GLU A 53 0.23 -3.19 19.74
CA GLU A 53 0.67 -3.18 18.33
C GLU A 53 -0.25 -3.63 17.17
N GLN A 54 -0.33 -2.73 16.19
CA GLN A 54 -1.01 -2.80 14.89
C GLN A 54 -0.47 -3.89 13.94
N ASP A 55 -0.04 -5.07 14.40
CA ASP A 55 0.66 -6.03 13.53
C ASP A 55 -0.27 -6.90 12.66
N ASP A 56 -1.50 -7.20 13.12
CA ASP A 56 -2.40 -8.09 12.36
C ASP A 56 -3.03 -7.44 11.11
N GLU A 57 -3.24 -6.12 11.11
CA GLU A 57 -3.71 -5.42 9.90
C GLU A 57 -2.56 -5.15 8.94
N GLN A 58 -1.40 -4.77 9.47
CA GLN A 58 -0.20 -4.45 8.69
C GLN A 58 0.30 -5.68 7.92
N ASP A 59 0.30 -6.86 8.55
CA ASP A 59 0.66 -8.12 7.91
C ASP A 59 -0.34 -8.55 6.83
N ARG A 60 -1.64 -8.33 7.06
CA ARG A 60 -2.66 -8.61 6.04
C ARG A 60 -2.54 -7.68 4.83
N PHE A 61 -2.22 -6.40 5.05
CA PHE A 61 -1.94 -5.46 3.97
C PHE A 61 -0.65 -5.79 3.23
N ALA A 62 0.41 -6.19 3.92
CA ALA A 62 1.67 -6.61 3.31
C ALA A 62 1.49 -7.87 2.43
N VAL A 63 0.73 -8.86 2.89
CA VAL A 63 0.38 -10.05 2.10
C VAL A 63 -0.45 -9.69 0.87
N LEU A 64 -1.41 -8.77 1.01
CA LEU A 64 -2.23 -8.30 -0.11
C LEU A 64 -1.39 -7.53 -1.13
N GLU A 65 -0.49 -6.65 -0.68
CA GLU A 65 0.42 -5.88 -1.52
C GLU A 65 1.33 -6.80 -2.34
N LEU A 66 1.93 -7.81 -1.70
CA LEU A 66 2.80 -8.78 -2.38
C LEU A 66 2.04 -9.64 -3.41
N ALA A 67 0.79 -10.02 -3.11
CA ALA A 67 -0.06 -10.73 -4.06
C ALA A 67 -0.43 -9.87 -5.27
N LEU A 68 -0.68 -8.58 -5.04
CA LEU A 68 -1.02 -7.60 -6.07
C LEU A 68 0.20 -7.28 -6.95
N GLU A 69 1.39 -7.16 -6.35
CA GLU A 69 2.67 -7.01 -7.04
C GLU A 69 2.91 -8.18 -8.01
N ARG A 70 2.73 -9.41 -7.55
CA ARG A 70 2.92 -10.60 -8.37
C ARG A 70 1.97 -10.63 -9.57
N LYS A 71 0.69 -10.30 -9.36
CA LYS A 71 -0.30 -10.24 -10.47
C LYS A 71 0.04 -9.16 -11.47
N LEU A 72 0.45 -7.99 -11.00
CA LEU A 72 0.79 -6.88 -11.89
C LEU A 72 2.02 -7.22 -12.75
N LYS A 73 3.04 -7.84 -12.14
CA LYS A 73 4.22 -8.31 -12.85
C LYS A 73 3.86 -9.33 -13.93
N GLN A 74 3.04 -10.33 -13.60
CA GLN A 74 2.56 -11.33 -14.56
C GLN A 74 1.78 -10.70 -15.73
N TYR A 75 0.94 -9.70 -15.43
CA TYR A 75 0.16 -9.00 -16.45
C TYR A 75 1.06 -8.16 -17.39
N VAL A 76 2.06 -7.48 -16.83
CA VAL A 76 3.05 -6.73 -17.63
C VAL A 76 3.88 -7.69 -18.49
N GLU A 77 4.32 -8.81 -17.93
CA GLU A 77 5.04 -9.85 -18.67
C GLU A 77 4.18 -10.43 -19.80
N SER A 78 2.88 -10.66 -19.58
CA SER A 78 1.99 -11.11 -20.66
C SER A 78 1.82 -10.06 -21.76
N LEU A 79 1.68 -8.78 -21.40
CA LEU A 79 1.58 -7.70 -22.39
C LEU A 79 2.87 -7.52 -23.21
N ILE A 80 4.03 -7.71 -22.57
CA ILE A 80 5.32 -7.68 -23.27
C ILE A 80 5.43 -8.88 -24.20
N ASN A 81 5.14 -10.09 -23.73
CA ASN A 81 5.19 -11.30 -24.55
C ASN A 81 4.23 -11.22 -25.73
N ASP A 82 3.00 -10.75 -25.54
CA ASP A 82 2.02 -10.58 -26.63
C ASP A 82 2.55 -9.61 -27.71
N ARG A 83 3.25 -8.54 -27.31
CA ARG A 83 3.88 -7.61 -28.27
C ARG A 83 5.10 -8.22 -28.97
N VAL A 84 5.94 -8.96 -28.25
CA VAL A 84 7.13 -9.61 -28.82
C VAL A 84 6.69 -10.69 -29.82
N SER A 85 5.72 -11.53 -29.48
CA SER A 85 5.17 -12.55 -30.40
C SER A 85 4.44 -11.94 -31.60
N SER A 86 3.82 -10.76 -31.44
CA SER A 86 3.23 -10.01 -32.56
C SER A 86 4.28 -9.32 -33.45
N SER A 87 5.49 -9.06 -32.94
CA SER A 87 6.59 -8.46 -33.69
C SER A 87 7.45 -9.51 -34.40
N GLU A 88 7.64 -10.69 -33.81
CA GLU A 88 8.38 -11.80 -34.44
C GLU A 88 7.66 -12.43 -35.64
N SER A 89 6.36 -12.14 -35.82
CA SER A 89 5.58 -12.59 -36.98
C SER A 89 5.68 -11.67 -38.21
N LEU A 90 6.47 -10.58 -38.15
CA LEU A 90 6.64 -9.60 -39.25
C LEU A 90 7.99 -9.66 -39.99
N ASP A 91 8.97 -10.43 -39.52
CA ASP A 91 10.29 -10.51 -40.16
C ASP A 91 10.47 -11.80 -40.99
N TYR A 92 9.74 -11.93 -42.11
CA TYR A 92 10.19 -12.78 -43.22
C TYR A 92 9.56 -12.36 -44.55
N ALA A 93 10.16 -11.37 -45.22
CA ALA A 93 10.13 -11.26 -46.68
C ALA A 93 11.29 -10.36 -47.17
N PRO A 94 12.30 -10.90 -47.88
CA PRO A 94 13.23 -10.08 -48.62
C PRO A 94 12.62 -9.80 -50.00
N LYS A 95 12.46 -8.53 -50.39
CA LYS A 95 12.45 -8.14 -51.80
C LYS A 95 12.69 -6.64 -52.01
N ASN A 96 13.61 -6.42 -52.94
CA ASN A 96 14.17 -5.19 -53.47
C ASN A 96 13.17 -4.17 -54.05
N ASP A 97 13.73 -2.97 -54.19
CA ASP A 97 13.50 -1.92 -55.19
C ASP A 97 12.33 -0.91 -55.03
N LEU A 98 12.78 0.31 -54.73
CA LEU A 98 12.49 1.60 -55.37
C LEU A 98 11.03 2.14 -55.39
N ASP A 99 10.96 3.41 -54.95
CA ASP A 99 9.91 4.42 -55.19
C ASP A 99 8.52 4.24 -54.55
N SER A 100 8.35 4.83 -53.36
CA SER A 100 7.31 5.84 -53.18
C SER A 100 7.53 6.69 -51.94
N ALA A 101 7.63 8.00 -52.19
CA ALA A 101 7.60 9.05 -51.20
C ALA A 101 6.27 9.08 -50.41
N SER A 102 6.34 9.71 -49.24
CA SER A 102 5.23 10.31 -48.47
C SER A 102 4.39 9.40 -47.56
N ALA A 103 5.04 8.82 -46.55
CA ALA A 103 4.42 8.70 -45.24
C ALA A 103 5.51 8.79 -44.16
N SER A 104 6.06 10.00 -43.96
CA SER A 104 6.78 10.32 -42.72
C SER A 104 5.76 10.25 -41.59
N GLN A 105 5.52 9.04 -41.10
CA GLN A 105 4.80 8.76 -39.87
C GLN A 105 5.57 9.48 -38.78
N ARG A 106 5.14 10.71 -38.47
CA ARG A 106 5.60 11.47 -37.30
C ARG A 106 5.07 10.70 -36.09
N VAL A 107 5.76 9.62 -35.75
CA VAL A 107 5.61 8.97 -34.44
C VAL A 107 6.02 10.05 -33.46
N MET A 108 5.03 10.70 -32.84
CA MET A 108 5.31 11.60 -31.73
C MET A 108 6.10 10.79 -30.70
N PRO A 109 7.29 11.26 -30.29
CA PRO A 109 8.07 10.53 -29.29
C PRO A 109 7.18 10.34 -28.08
N ILE A 110 6.97 9.09 -27.69
CA ILE A 110 6.22 8.75 -26.48
C ILE A 110 6.93 9.51 -25.35
N PRO A 111 6.25 10.42 -24.63
CA PRO A 111 6.89 11.15 -23.56
C PRO A 111 7.40 10.16 -22.53
N THR A 112 8.72 9.99 -22.48
CA THR A 112 9.40 9.11 -21.53
C THR A 112 9.27 9.75 -20.15
N ILE A 113 8.27 9.32 -19.38
CA ILE A 113 8.10 9.74 -17.99
C ILE A 113 9.28 9.17 -17.21
N ARG A 114 10.26 10.02 -16.88
CA ARG A 114 11.39 9.65 -16.02
C ARG A 114 10.84 9.23 -14.65
N PRO A 115 11.19 8.04 -14.12
CA PRO A 115 10.83 7.67 -12.76
C PRO A 115 11.57 8.57 -11.76
N LEU A 116 10.88 8.98 -10.69
CA LEU A 116 11.51 9.68 -9.57
C LEU A 116 12.55 8.78 -8.91
N GLN A 117 13.72 9.35 -8.65
CA GLN A 117 14.86 8.70 -8.00
C GLN A 117 15.18 9.37 -6.66
N ILE A 118 15.90 8.64 -5.81
CA ILE A 118 16.46 9.19 -4.56
C ILE A 118 17.44 10.31 -4.92
N GLY A 119 17.35 11.45 -4.24
CA GLY A 119 18.13 12.65 -4.51
C GLY A 119 17.46 13.64 -5.48
N ASP A 120 16.34 13.27 -6.12
CA ASP A 120 15.60 14.22 -6.93
C ASP A 120 14.95 15.31 -6.06
N ARG A 121 14.91 16.56 -6.54
CA ARG A 121 14.09 17.61 -5.95
C ARG A 121 12.70 17.59 -6.58
N VAL A 122 11.68 17.63 -5.73
CA VAL A 122 10.27 17.56 -6.14
C VAL A 122 9.45 18.69 -5.52
N LEU A 123 8.47 19.16 -6.27
CA LEU A 123 7.42 20.06 -5.83
C LEU A 123 6.20 19.24 -5.42
N VAL A 124 5.68 19.49 -4.21
CA VAL A 124 4.46 18.85 -3.71
C VAL A 124 3.23 19.61 -4.21
N LEU A 125 2.26 18.90 -4.79
CA LEU A 125 0.98 19.43 -5.29
C LEU A 125 -0.25 18.89 -4.54
N GLU A 126 -0.05 18.20 -3.43
CA GLU A 126 -1.13 17.73 -2.56
C GLU A 126 -1.74 18.92 -1.79
N ALA A 127 -2.98 19.32 -2.15
CA ALA A 127 -3.63 20.53 -1.64
C ALA A 127 -3.84 20.54 -0.11
N ASP A 128 -4.10 19.36 0.47
CA ASP A 128 -4.35 19.22 1.91
C ASP A 128 -3.05 19.10 2.72
N SER A 129 -1.88 19.09 2.07
CA SER A 129 -0.60 19.00 2.75
C SER A 129 -0.10 20.37 3.22
N PRO A 130 0.45 20.48 4.44
CA PRO A 130 1.16 21.68 4.88
C PRO A 130 2.39 22.01 4.01
N TYR A 131 2.81 21.07 3.17
CA TYR A 131 3.93 21.22 2.24
C TYR A 131 3.48 21.54 0.81
N TYR A 132 2.22 21.95 0.59
CA TYR A 132 1.75 22.33 -0.75
C TYR A 132 2.65 23.42 -1.36
N MET A 133 3.12 23.17 -2.58
CA MET A 133 4.12 23.96 -3.32
C MET A 133 5.52 24.04 -2.70
N ALA A 134 5.83 23.25 -1.67
CA ALA A 134 7.18 23.16 -1.14
C ALA A 134 8.09 22.33 -2.07
N LYS A 135 9.36 22.73 -2.17
CA LYS A 135 10.41 22.00 -2.88
C LYS A 135 11.19 21.16 -1.89
N LEU A 136 11.09 19.85 -1.99
CA LEU A 136 11.65 18.90 -1.03
C LEU A 136 12.52 17.85 -1.74
N LEU A 137 13.42 17.24 -0.99
CA LEU A 137 14.36 16.24 -1.51
C LEU A 137 13.78 14.84 -1.31
N VAL A 138 13.79 14.01 -2.35
CA VAL A 138 13.37 12.61 -2.26
C VAL A 138 14.45 11.79 -1.56
N VAL A 139 14.10 11.15 -0.44
CA VAL A 139 14.98 10.26 0.33
C VAL A 139 14.69 8.78 0.10
N ARG A 140 13.44 8.44 -0.25
CA ARG A 140 13.04 7.05 -0.55
C ARG A 140 11.98 7.04 -1.63
N THR A 141 11.98 5.99 -2.45
CA THR A 141 10.97 5.81 -3.50
C THR A 141 10.39 4.41 -3.45
N SER A 142 9.08 4.28 -3.56
CA SER A 142 8.39 3.01 -3.86
C SER A 142 7.74 3.09 -5.24
N LEU A 143 6.83 2.19 -5.61
CA LEU A 143 6.19 2.24 -6.93
C LEU A 143 5.32 3.50 -7.10
N ILE A 144 4.41 3.73 -6.15
CA ILE A 144 3.39 4.79 -6.22
C ILE A 144 3.64 5.94 -5.25
N ARG A 145 4.55 5.78 -4.29
CA ARG A 145 4.88 6.80 -3.28
C ARG A 145 6.35 7.19 -3.36
N ALA A 146 6.65 8.38 -2.85
CA ALA A 146 8.00 8.82 -2.56
C ALA A 146 8.01 9.53 -1.21
N THR A 147 9.03 9.25 -0.42
CA THR A 147 9.30 9.90 0.85
C THR A 147 10.27 11.03 0.62
N VAL A 148 9.94 12.20 1.14
CA VAL A 148 10.74 13.41 1.04
C VAL A 148 11.19 13.87 2.42
N GLU A 149 12.35 14.50 2.45
CA GLU A 149 12.88 15.16 3.63
C GLU A 149 12.18 16.51 3.84
N THR A 150 11.69 16.72 5.04
CA THR A 150 11.00 17.92 5.52
C THR A 150 11.69 18.45 6.78
N ASP A 151 11.34 19.66 7.19
CA ASP A 151 11.76 20.27 8.45
C ASP A 151 11.32 19.48 9.69
N ALA A 152 10.19 18.77 9.61
CA ALA A 152 9.65 17.94 10.68
C ALA A 152 10.11 16.46 10.62
N GLY A 153 11.02 16.12 9.70
CA GLY A 153 11.51 14.75 9.48
C GLY A 153 11.14 14.22 8.09
N GLU A 154 10.72 12.96 8.00
CA GLU A 154 10.34 12.33 6.72
C GLU A 154 8.82 12.35 6.50
N LYS A 155 8.39 12.73 5.31
CA LYS A 155 6.97 12.65 4.93
C LYS A 155 6.80 11.94 3.59
N THR A 156 5.78 11.11 3.50
CA THR A 156 5.51 10.30 2.30
C THR A 156 4.34 10.87 1.50
N PHE A 157 4.56 11.03 0.19
CA PHE A 157 3.58 11.54 -0.76
C PHE A 157 3.33 10.54 -1.90
N LEU A 158 2.19 10.65 -2.57
CA LEU A 158 1.92 9.93 -3.81
C LEU A 158 2.71 10.57 -4.96
N LYS A 159 3.34 9.76 -5.82
CA LYS A 159 4.13 10.27 -6.95
C LYS A 159 3.33 11.10 -7.95
N ARG A 160 2.01 10.88 -8.05
CA ARG A 160 1.12 11.69 -8.90
C ARG A 160 1.01 13.14 -8.43
N ASP A 161 1.20 13.34 -7.12
CA ASP A 161 1.11 14.63 -6.43
C ASP A 161 2.51 15.26 -6.27
N LEU A 162 3.52 14.69 -6.93
CA LEU A 162 4.88 15.21 -6.99
C LEU A 162 5.23 15.60 -8.42
N ARG A 163 5.90 16.74 -8.57
CA ARG A 163 6.51 17.16 -9.84
C ARG A 163 8.00 17.30 -9.68
N PHE A 164 8.76 16.67 -10.57
CA PHE A 164 10.19 16.88 -10.64
C PHE A 164 10.51 18.35 -10.92
N VAL A 165 11.49 18.89 -10.19
CA VAL A 165 12.01 20.24 -10.38
C VAL A 165 13.49 20.11 -10.66
N GLU A 166 13.92 20.51 -11.85
CA GLU A 166 15.34 20.66 -12.15
C GLU A 166 15.93 21.69 -11.19
N ALA A 167 17.06 21.34 -10.57
CA ALA A 167 17.84 22.32 -9.84
C ALA A 167 18.21 23.43 -10.84
N ALA A 168 17.84 24.67 -10.52
CA ALA A 168 18.31 25.80 -11.31
C ALA A 168 19.85 25.75 -11.33
N PRO A 169 20.50 25.85 -12.51
CA PRO A 169 21.94 26.03 -12.53
C PRO A 169 22.22 27.37 -11.82
N GLU A 170 23.05 27.32 -10.78
CA GLU A 170 23.66 28.52 -10.20
C GLU A 170 24.63 29.16 -11.19
#